data_AF-W2Y1F2-F1
#
_entry.id   AF-W2Y1F2-F1
#
_cell.length_a   1.000
_cell.length_b   1.000
_cell.length_c   1.000
_cell.angle_alpha   90.00
_cell.angle_beta   90.00
_cell.angle_gamma   90.00
#
_symmetry.space_group_name_H-M   'P 1'
#
loop_
_entity.id
_entity.type
_entity.pdbx_description
1 polymer ?
#
loop_
_entity_poly.entity_id
_entity_poly.type
_entity_poly.pdbx_seq_one_letter_code
_entity_poly.pdbx_strand_id
1 'polypeptide(L)' 'MKTKTFVIDKHFVEWRVLEECFPTAKVLLCQFHAIMYWKKLVSNRFGLVLAEQDTVQRYFAKMLYRYK' A
#
# COMPACT_ATOMS: atom_id res chain seq x y z
N MET A 1 -0.45 -0.17 27.92
CA MET A 1 -1.01 0.44 26.70
C MET A 1 -1.29 -0.69 25.70
N LYS A 2 -2.53 -0.88 25.22
CA LYS A 2 -2.82 -1.90 24.19
C LYS A 2 -2.71 -1.25 22.81
N THR A 3 -1.73 -1.66 22.00
CA THR A 3 -1.58 -1.19 20.61
C THR A 3 -2.85 -1.51 19.82
N LYS A 4 -3.38 -0.51 19.11
CA LYS A 4 -4.65 -0.64 18.36
C LYS A 4 -4.44 -0.85 16.88
N THR A 5 -3.36 -0.30 16.33
CA THR A 5 -3.11 -0.31 14.90
C THR A 5 -1.62 -0.32 14.62
N PHE A 6 -1.21 -1.09 13.61
CA PHE A 6 0.10 -1.04 12.98
C PHE A 6 -0.06 -0.50 11.55
N VAL A 7 0.88 0.33 11.12
CA VAL A 7 1.00 0.76 9.73
C VAL A 7 2.34 0.25 9.21
N ILE A 8 2.31 -0.62 8.21
CA ILE A 8 3.51 -1.26 7.64
C ILE A 8 3.74 -0.80 6.21
N ASP A 9 4.95 -0.95 5.69
CA ASP A 9 5.24 -0.65 4.28
C ASP A 9 4.68 -1.75 3.35
N LYS A 10 5.41 -2.84 3.11
CA LYS A 10 5.00 -3.91 2.19
C LYS A 10 5.59 -5.30 2.49
N HIS A 11 5.63 -5.67 3.77
CA HIS A 11 6.15 -6.98 4.18
C HIS A 11 5.02 -7.90 4.67
N PHE A 12 4.61 -8.84 3.83
CA PHE A 12 3.57 -9.82 4.19
C PHE A 12 3.96 -10.72 5.36
N VAL A 13 5.26 -10.98 5.56
CA VAL A 13 5.76 -11.71 6.74
C VAL A 13 5.55 -10.88 8.01
N GLU A 14 5.92 -9.60 7.99
CA GLU A 14 5.67 -8.66 9.09
C GLU A 14 4.17 -8.58 9.39
N TRP A 15 3.33 -8.50 8.36
CA TRP A 15 1.88 -8.50 8.50
C TRP A 15 1.39 -9.71 9.30
N ARG A 16 1.79 -10.93 8.90
CA ARG A 16 1.37 -12.17 9.56
C ARG A 16 1.83 -12.23 11.01
N VAL A 17 3.08 -11.88 11.27
CA VAL A 17 3.62 -11.86 12.63
C VAL A 17 2.87 -10.86 13.52
N LEU A 18 2.50 -9.69 12.99
CA LEU A 18 1.72 -8.70 13.73
C LEU A 18 0.29 -9.17 14.01
N GLU A 19 -0.36 -9.87 13.08
CA GLU A 19 -1.68 -10.48 13.29
C GLU A 19 -1.64 -11.56 14.38
N GLU A 20 -0.58 -12.36 14.44
CA GLU A 20 -0.40 -13.42 15.44
C GLU A 20 -0.07 -12.85 16.84
N CYS A 21 0.87 -11.89 16.92
CA CYS A 21 1.29 -11.29 18.19
C CYS A 21 0.26 -10.30 18.75
N PHE A 22 -0.53 -9.65 17.89
CA PHE A 22 -1.50 -8.62 18.28
C PHE A 22 -2.87 -8.87 17.65
N PRO A 23 -3.57 -9.95 18.04
CA PRO A 23 -4.81 -10.39 17.38
C PRO A 23 -5.99 -9.41 17.47
N THR A 24 -5.87 -8.38 18.31
CA THR A 24 -6.89 -7.31 18.45
C THR A 24 -6.50 -6.00 17.77
N ALA A 25 -5.27 -5.90 17.24
CA ALA A 25 -4.79 -4.74 16.53
C ALA A 25 -5.11 -4.86 15.03
N LYS A 26 -5.39 -3.73 14.37
CA LYS A 26 -5.49 -3.68 12.91
C LYS A 26 -4.10 -3.54 12.30
N VAL A 27 -3.80 -4.26 11.23
CA VAL A 27 -2.60 -4.05 10.42
C VAL A 27 -3.04 -3.36 9.12
N LEU A 28 -2.40 -2.24 8.77
CA LEU A 28 -2.72 -1.43 7.60
C LEU A 28 -1.48 -1.23 6.72
N LEU A 29 -1.66 -1.22 5.40
CA LEU A 29 -0.61 -0.78 4.48
C LEU A 29 -0.46 0.74 4.52
N CYS A 30 0.78 1.20 4.51
CA CYS A 30 1.12 2.60 4.40
C CYS A 30 0.77 3.12 3.00
N GLN A 31 -0.27 3.97 2.92
CA GLN A 31 -0.74 4.49 1.65
C GLN A 31 0.32 5.35 0.94
N PHE A 32 1.14 6.07 1.70
CA PHE A 32 2.23 6.88 1.15
C PHE A 32 3.27 5.99 0.44
N HIS A 33 3.76 4.95 1.10
CA HIS A 33 4.73 4.04 0.49
C HIS A 33 4.14 3.24 -0.67
N ALA A 34 2.87 2.80 -0.57
CA ALA A 34 2.19 2.13 -1.67
C ALA A 34 2.12 3.01 -2.94
N ILE A 35 1.77 4.29 -2.80
CA ILE A 35 1.74 5.24 -3.92
C ILE A 35 3.14 5.50 -4.46
N MET A 36 4.13 5.69 -3.59
CA MET A 36 5.51 5.96 -4.03
C MET A 36 6.11 4.78 -4.79
N TYR A 37 5.89 3.57 -4.28
CA TYR A 37 6.31 2.35 -4.95
C TYR A 37 5.61 2.19 -6.30
N TRP A 38 4.29 2.41 -6.35
CA TRP A 38 3.52 2.33 -7.58
C TRP A 38 4.02 3.32 -8.65
N LYS A 39 4.23 4.59 -8.31
CA LYS A 39 4.80 5.59 -9.23
C LYS A 39 6.12 5.14 -9.83
N LYS A 40 7.04 4.66 -8.97
CA LYS A 40 8.36 4.16 -9.40
C LYS A 40 8.26 2.91 -10.27
N LEU A 41 7.31 2.02 -9.97
CA LEU A 41 7.07 0.81 -10.75
C LEU A 41 6.59 1.17 -12.15
N VAL A 42 5.61 2.07 -12.21
CA VAL A 42 4.96 2.51 -13.44
C VAL A 42 5.91 3.25 -14.37
N SER A 43 6.72 4.16 -13.83
CA SER A 43 7.69 4.92 -14.62
C SER A 43 8.78 4.05 -15.25
N ASN A 44 9.13 2.92 -14.61
CA ASN A 44 10.34 2.19 -14.95
C ASN A 44 10.12 0.85 -15.67
N ARG A 45 8.93 0.23 -15.58
CA ARG A 45 8.75 -1.17 -16.05
C ARG A 45 7.77 -1.38 -17.18
N PHE A 46 6.80 -0.49 -17.38
CA PHE A 46 5.70 -0.75 -18.30
C PHE A 46 5.77 0.04 -19.62
N GLY A 47 6.77 0.90 -19.80
CA GLY A 47 6.96 1.66 -21.04
C GLY A 47 5.80 2.62 -21.37
N LEU A 48 5.03 3.02 -20.36
CA LEU A 48 3.83 3.85 -20.53
C LEU A 48 4.19 5.31 -20.81
N VAL A 49 3.43 5.97 -21.69
CA VAL A 49 3.52 7.43 -21.86
C VAL A 49 2.90 8.14 -20.66
N LEU A 50 3.25 9.42 -20.43
CA LEU A 50 2.81 10.19 -19.26
C LEU A 50 1.30 10.14 -19.03
N ALA A 51 0.50 10.25 -20.09
CA ALA A 51 -0.97 10.20 -20.00
C ALA A 51 -1.50 8.84 -19.48
N GLU A 52 -0.85 7.74 -19.85
CA GLU A 52 -1.18 6.40 -19.38
C GLU A 52 -0.74 6.22 -17.92
N GLN A 53 0.43 6.73 -17.56
CA GLN A 53 0.93 6.74 -16.16
C GLN A 53 -0.06 7.46 -15.23
N ASP A 54 -0.54 8.64 -15.64
CA ASP A 54 -1.54 9.41 -14.89
C ASP A 54 -2.88 8.67 -14.77
N THR A 55 -3.26 7.93 -15.82
CA THR A 55 -4.49 7.14 -15.84
C THR A 55 -4.40 5.98 -14.87
N VAL A 56 -3.32 5.20 -14.90
CA VAL A 56 -3.13 4.06 -13.99
C VAL A 56 -2.89 4.52 -12.54
N GLN A 57 -2.24 5.67 -12.33
CA GLN A 57 -2.11 6.28 -11.00
C GLN A 57 -3.48 6.64 -10.40
N ARG A 58 -4.40 7.18 -11.21
CA ARG A 58 -5.77 7.48 -10.77
C ARG A 58 -6.54 6.22 -10.40
N TYR A 59 -6.43 5.15 -11.19
CA TYR A 59 -7.08 3.87 -10.86
C TYR A 59 -6.49 3.23 -9.60
N PHE A 60 -5.16 3.25 -9.45
CA PHE A 60 -4.50 2.73 -8.26
C PHE A 60 -4.89 3.49 -7.00
N ALA A 61 -4.93 4.83 -7.05
CA ALA A 61 -5.40 5.65 -5.95
C ALA A 61 -6.86 5.32 -5.58
N LYS A 62 -7.76 5.22 -6.57
CA LYS A 62 -9.16 4.81 -6.34
C LYS A 62 -9.24 3.45 -5.65
N MET A 63 -8.44 2.47 -6.06
CA MET A 63 -8.38 1.16 -5.42
C MET A 63 -7.91 1.24 -3.97
N LEU A 64 -6.80 1.96 -3.72
CA LEU A 64 -6.18 2.10 -2.41
C LEU A 64 -7.08 2.82 -1.39
N TYR A 65 -7.90 3.77 -1.86
CA TYR A 65 -8.82 4.53 -1.03
C TYR A 65 -10.23 3.92 -0.93
N ARG A 66 -10.59 2.96 -1.80
CA ARG A 66 -11.93 2.33 -1.80
C ARG A 66 -12.13 1.33 -0.66
N TYR A 67 -11.07 0.73 -0.13
CA TYR A 67 -11.14 -0.25 0.97
C TYR A 67 -11.06 0.39 2.37
N LYS A 68 -11.57 1.62 2.51
CA LYS A 68 -11.76 2.26 3.82
C LYS A 68 -13.17 2.05 4.33
#